data_AF-A0A934HVG2-F1
#
_entry.id   AF-A0A934HVG2-F1
#
_cell.length_a   1.000
_cell.length_b   1.000
_cell.length_c   1.000
_cell.angle_alpha   90.00
_cell.angle_beta   90.00
_cell.angle_gamma   90.00
#
_symmetry.space_group_name_H-M   'P 1'
#
loop_
_entity.id
_entity.type
_entity.pdbx_description
1 polymer ?
#
loop_
_entity_poly.entity_id
_entity_poly.type
_entity_poly.pdbx_seq_one_letter_code
_entity_poly.pdbx_strand_id
1 'polypeptide(L)'
;MKHSKRVATFFSLVPGAGHMYLGLTRQGIQLMVLFFSTFFIAASFDLQFLAVFLPVIWFYSIFDTRSKSLSEDPLPNTNLPIFSDVNSMDDIFKNKPAEKYIAYILILMGVLSLINNIALPILRDYFDYRIILYVKSLIISFIFIVIGCTLLKSKKVSIKKSGDELCSQEE
;
A
#
# COMPACT_ATOMS: atom_id res chain seq x y z
N MET A 1 -20.48 22.89 9.87
CA MET A 1 -20.80 22.34 11.22
C MET A 1 -19.55 22.46 12.08
N LYS A 2 -19.61 23.00 13.30
CA LYS A 2 -18.45 23.04 14.21
C LYS A 2 -18.14 21.62 14.68
N HIS A 3 -17.16 20.97 14.05
CA HIS A 3 -16.69 19.65 14.48
C HIS A 3 -16.03 19.77 15.85
N SER A 4 -16.42 18.90 16.80
CA SER A 4 -15.85 18.94 18.14
C SER A 4 -14.41 18.41 18.08
N LYS A 5 -13.44 19.27 18.41
CA LYS A 5 -11.99 18.98 18.38
C LYS A 5 -11.64 17.67 19.12
N ARG A 6 -12.36 17.39 20.22
CA ARG A 6 -12.20 16.19 21.03
C ARG A 6 -12.65 14.93 20.28
N VAL A 7 -13.79 14.98 19.60
CA VAL A 7 -14.34 13.83 18.85
C VAL A 7 -13.47 13.51 17.63
N ALA A 8 -12.95 14.53 16.95
CA ALA A 8 -11.96 14.34 15.87
C ALA A 8 -10.70 13.61 16.37
N THR A 9 -10.25 13.95 17.58
CA THR A 9 -9.07 13.31 18.20
C THR A 9 -9.36 11.86 18.60
N PHE A 10 -10.54 11.57 19.18
CA PHE A 10 -10.95 10.20 19.47
C PHE A 10 -11.08 9.34 18.21
N PHE A 11 -11.66 9.87 17.14
CA PHE A 11 -11.75 9.17 15.86
C PHE A 11 -10.37 9.01 15.18
N SER A 12 -9.42 9.91 15.42
CA SER A 12 -8.06 9.79 14.85
C SER A 12 -7.25 8.61 15.38
N LEU A 13 -7.68 7.97 16.48
CA LEU A 13 -7.07 6.73 16.98
C LEU A 13 -7.17 5.59 15.97
N VAL A 14 -8.24 5.58 15.16
CA VAL A 14 -8.35 4.68 14.01
C VAL A 14 -7.74 5.39 12.80
N PRO A 15 -6.69 4.83 12.16
CA PRO A 15 -6.04 5.49 11.03
C PRO A 15 -7.06 5.84 9.94
N GLY A 16 -7.10 7.12 9.54
CA GLY A 16 -8.01 7.66 8.53
C GLY A 16 -9.44 8.03 8.98
N ALA A 17 -9.91 7.57 10.15
CA ALA A 17 -11.28 7.89 10.58
C ALA A 17 -11.42 9.35 11.09
N GLY A 18 -10.33 9.92 11.62
CA GLY A 18 -10.25 11.34 11.96
C GLY A 18 -10.47 12.27 10.74
N HIS A 19 -9.87 11.94 9.60
CA HIS A 19 -10.06 12.66 8.33
C HIS A 19 -11.50 12.57 7.84
N MET A 20 -12.11 11.39 7.92
CA MET A 20 -13.52 11.22 7.55
C MET A 20 -14.45 12.07 8.42
N TYR A 21 -14.16 12.19 9.72
CA TYR A 21 -14.93 13.04 10.63
C TYR A 21 -14.85 14.53 10.26
N LEU A 22 -13.74 14.98 9.69
CA LEU A 22 -13.54 16.34 9.18
C LEU A 22 -14.11 16.57 7.77
N GLY A 23 -14.77 15.56 7.17
CA GLY A 23 -15.29 15.62 5.80
C GLY A 23 -14.26 15.31 4.71
N LEU A 24 -13.03 14.92 5.08
CA LEU A 24 -11.92 14.57 4.18
C LEU A 24 -11.93 13.08 3.86
N THR A 25 -13.02 12.61 3.27
CA THR A 25 -13.26 11.18 3.01
C THR A 25 -12.19 10.53 2.12
N ARG A 26 -11.69 11.22 1.09
CA ARG A 26 -10.66 10.66 0.19
C ARG A 26 -9.36 10.38 0.94
N GLN A 27 -8.92 11.33 1.77
CA GLN A 27 -7.71 11.20 2.57
C GLN A 27 -7.86 10.12 3.64
N GLY A 28 -9.04 10.04 4.27
CA GLY A 28 -9.33 8.99 5.24
C GLY A 28 -9.25 7.59 4.64
N ILE A 29 -9.85 7.37 3.46
CA ILE A 29 -9.79 6.08 2.75
C ILE A 29 -8.35 5.76 2.35
N GLN A 30 -7.60 6.72 1.82
CA GLN A 30 -6.20 6.51 1.43
C GLN A 30 -5.33 6.09 2.62
N LEU A 31 -5.52 6.72 3.79
CA LEU A 31 -4.80 6.33 5.02
C LEU A 31 -5.21 4.95 5.53
N MET A 32 -6.51 4.62 5.49
CA MET A 32 -6.98 3.29 5.87
C MET A 32 -6.38 2.21 4.95
N VAL A 33 -6.47 2.40 3.63
CA VAL A 33 -5.92 1.46 2.65
C VAL A 33 -4.41 1.31 2.83
N LEU A 34 -3.67 2.41 3.03
CA LEU A 34 -2.23 2.36 3.26
C LEU A 34 -1.87 1.59 4.54
N PHE A 35 -2.56 1.87 5.64
CA PHE A 35 -2.31 1.22 6.93
C PHE A 35 -2.61 -0.28 6.87
N PHE A 36 -3.81 -0.65 6.43
CA PHE A 36 -4.23 -2.06 6.37
C PHE A 36 -3.47 -2.84 5.29
N SER A 37 -3.15 -2.24 4.15
CA SER A 37 -2.32 -2.89 3.12
C SER A 37 -0.91 -3.17 3.66
N THR A 38 -0.30 -2.20 4.34
CA THR A 38 1.03 -2.40 4.96
C THR A 38 0.98 -3.49 6.02
N PHE A 39 -0.04 -3.48 6.90
CA PHE A 39 -0.23 -4.53 7.90
C PHE A 39 -0.43 -5.91 7.27
N PHE A 40 -1.28 -6.00 6.25
CA PHE A 40 -1.58 -7.24 5.55
C PHE A 40 -0.34 -7.82 4.87
N ILE A 41 0.46 -6.99 4.18
CA ILE A 41 1.72 -7.42 3.56
C ILE A 41 2.73 -7.83 4.64
N ALA A 42 2.87 -7.07 5.71
CA ALA A 42 3.77 -7.41 6.81
C ALA A 42 3.43 -8.77 7.43
N ALA A 43 2.15 -9.01 7.72
CA ALA A 43 1.66 -10.24 8.33
C ALA A 43 1.72 -11.44 7.38
N SER A 44 1.41 -11.24 6.09
CA SER A 44 1.34 -12.34 5.12
C SER A 44 2.70 -12.86 4.69
N PHE A 45 3.69 -11.98 4.62
CA PHE A 45 5.04 -12.30 4.16
C PHE A 45 6.04 -12.41 5.32
N ASP A 46 5.58 -12.32 6.57
CA ASP A 46 6.40 -12.26 7.79
C ASP A 46 7.50 -11.20 7.73
N LEU A 47 7.22 -10.06 7.09
CA LEU A 47 8.17 -8.95 6.95
C LEU A 47 8.16 -8.09 8.21
N GLN A 48 8.88 -8.54 9.24
CA GLN A 48 8.96 -7.83 10.52
C GLN A 48 9.46 -6.39 10.39
N PHE A 49 10.37 -6.12 9.43
CA PHE A 49 10.86 -4.76 9.19
C PHE A 49 9.73 -3.80 8.76
N LEU A 50 8.69 -4.32 8.10
CA LEU A 50 7.58 -3.52 7.60
C LEU A 50 6.65 -3.09 8.75
N ALA A 51 6.65 -3.82 9.86
CA ALA A 51 5.90 -3.50 11.07
C ALA A 51 6.33 -2.16 11.69
N VAL A 52 7.56 -1.71 11.46
CA VAL A 52 8.06 -0.40 11.93
C VAL A 52 7.32 0.76 11.27
N PHE A 53 6.79 0.58 10.05
CA PHE A 53 6.03 1.63 9.38
C PHE A 53 4.62 1.81 9.94
N LEU A 54 4.02 0.79 10.56
CA LEU A 54 2.67 0.88 11.14
C LEU A 54 2.52 2.01 12.16
N PRO A 55 3.35 2.09 13.23
CA PRO A 55 3.27 3.19 14.18
C PRO A 55 3.56 4.54 13.50
N VAL A 56 4.45 4.59 12.51
CA VAL A 56 4.75 5.83 11.77
C VAL A 56 3.53 6.33 10.99
N ILE A 57 2.85 5.45 10.25
CA ILE A 57 1.62 5.77 9.51
C ILE A 57 0.50 6.18 10.47
N TRP A 58 0.39 5.50 11.62
CA TRP A 58 -0.60 5.80 12.64
C TRP A 58 -0.38 7.18 13.28
N PHE A 59 0.85 7.49 13.71
CA PHE A 59 1.19 8.82 14.24
C PHE A 59 0.97 9.91 13.19
N TYR A 60 1.32 9.66 11.93
CA TYR A 60 1.03 10.58 10.83
C TYR A 60 -0.47 10.88 10.75
N SER A 61 -1.34 9.86 10.79
CA SER A 61 -2.79 10.04 10.77
C SER A 61 -3.29 10.94 11.91
N ILE A 62 -2.77 10.74 13.13
CA ILE A 62 -3.15 11.53 14.31
C ILE A 62 -2.70 12.99 14.15
N PHE A 63 -1.43 13.23 13.83
CA PHE A 63 -0.90 14.58 13.69
C PHE A 63 -1.52 15.34 12.53
N ASP A 64 -1.74 14.69 11.40
CA ASP A 64 -2.36 15.29 10.23
C ASP A 64 -3.84 15.64 10.51
N THR A 65 -4.60 14.74 11.14
CA THR A 65 -5.98 15.04 11.58
C THR A 65 -5.99 16.21 12.55
N ARG A 66 -5.09 16.23 13.54
CA ARG A 66 -5.04 17.29 14.55
C ARG A 66 -4.74 18.65 13.92
N SER A 67 -3.75 18.72 13.06
CA SER A 67 -3.38 19.96 12.35
C SER A 67 -4.56 20.47 11.52
N LYS A 68 -5.24 19.58 10.78
CA LYS A 68 -6.41 19.91 9.96
C LYS A 68 -7.65 20.29 10.76
N SER A 69 -7.83 19.73 11.95
CA SER A 69 -8.92 20.10 12.87
C SER A 69 -8.76 21.49 13.48
N LEU A 70 -7.53 22.04 13.45
CA LEU A 70 -7.21 23.38 13.92
C LEU A 70 -7.31 24.43 12.81
N SER A 71 -7.25 24.01 11.56
CA SER A 71 -7.50 24.87 10.40
C SER A 71 -8.95 25.34 10.37
N GLU A 72 -9.18 26.65 10.26
CA GLU A 72 -10.53 27.24 10.20
C GLU A 72 -11.12 27.26 8.77
N ASP A 73 -10.27 27.05 7.76
CA ASP A 73 -10.67 27.05 6.36
C ASP A 73 -11.33 25.73 5.91
N PRO A 74 -12.26 25.77 4.94
CA PRO A 74 -12.78 24.56 4.31
C PRO A 74 -11.64 23.85 3.57
N LEU A 75 -11.17 22.75 4.16
CA LEU A 75 -10.08 21.97 3.58
C LEU A 75 -10.56 21.25 2.31
N PRO A 76 -9.82 21.37 1.19
CA PRO A 76 -10.18 20.69 -0.04
C PRO A 76 -9.98 19.18 0.14
N ASN A 77 -11.00 18.39 -0.18
CA ASN A 77 -10.99 16.92 -0.13
C ASN A 77 -10.18 16.35 -1.31
N THR A 78 -8.88 16.64 -1.30
CA THR A 78 -7.87 16.26 -2.30
C THR A 78 -7.06 15.06 -1.81
N ASN A 79 -6.25 14.46 -2.70
CA ASN A 79 -5.37 13.36 -2.33
C ASN A 79 -4.36 13.80 -1.25
N LEU A 80 -3.89 12.86 -0.43
CA LEU A 80 -2.74 13.12 0.44
C LEU A 80 -1.52 13.50 -0.40
N PRO A 81 -0.57 14.29 0.14
CA PRO A 81 0.65 14.67 -0.57
C PRO A 81 1.48 13.48 -1.05
N ILE A 82 1.47 12.36 -0.31
CA ILE A 82 2.12 11.10 -0.72
C ILE A 82 1.47 10.49 -1.96
N PHE A 83 0.20 10.80 -2.19
CA PHE A 83 -0.60 10.35 -3.32
C PHE A 83 -0.94 11.50 -4.27
N SER A 84 -0.19 12.62 -4.25
CA SER A 84 -0.51 13.77 -5.13
C SER A 84 -0.21 13.50 -6.60
N ASP A 85 0.85 12.75 -6.89
CA ASP A 85 1.16 12.24 -8.25
C ASP A 85 0.26 11.07 -8.65
N VAL A 86 -0.35 10.43 -7.65
CA VAL A 86 -1.19 9.26 -7.79
C VAL A 86 -2.63 9.76 -7.76
N ASN A 87 -3.13 10.29 -8.88
CA ASN A 87 -4.55 10.64 -9.09
C ASN A 87 -5.50 9.41 -9.02
N SER A 88 -5.06 8.34 -8.36
CA SER A 88 -5.21 6.99 -8.86
C SER A 88 -6.32 6.19 -8.23
N MET A 89 -7.13 6.65 -7.28
CA MET A 89 -8.29 5.83 -6.92
C MET A 89 -9.30 5.76 -8.08
N ASP A 90 -9.68 6.90 -8.63
CA ASP A 90 -10.63 6.95 -9.76
C ASP A 90 -9.99 6.39 -11.06
N ASP A 91 -8.69 6.60 -11.25
CA ASP A 91 -7.92 6.06 -12.38
C ASP A 91 -7.53 4.57 -12.22
N ILE A 92 -7.31 4.02 -11.02
CA ILE A 92 -7.06 2.56 -10.81
C ILE A 92 -8.30 1.76 -11.16
N PHE A 93 -9.49 2.27 -10.84
CA PHE A 93 -10.74 1.58 -11.18
C PHE A 93 -11.17 1.78 -12.65
N LYS A 94 -10.77 2.88 -13.31
CA LYS A 94 -11.09 3.13 -14.73
C LYS A 94 -10.02 2.64 -15.72
N ASN A 95 -8.76 2.54 -15.32
CA ASN A 95 -7.68 2.15 -16.22
C ASN A 95 -7.62 0.64 -16.41
N LYS A 96 -7.84 0.19 -17.65
CA LYS A 96 -7.68 -1.20 -18.10
C LYS A 96 -6.37 -1.89 -17.66
N PRO A 97 -5.18 -1.23 -17.55
CA PRO A 97 -3.99 -1.89 -17.02
C PRO A 97 -4.06 -2.19 -15.52
N ALA A 98 -4.77 -1.42 -14.72
CA ALA A 98 -4.81 -1.57 -13.27
C ALA A 98 -5.58 -2.82 -12.82
N GLU A 99 -6.64 -3.18 -13.55
CA GLU A 99 -7.35 -4.46 -13.36
C GLU A 99 -6.40 -5.66 -13.49
N LYS A 100 -5.49 -5.63 -14.47
CA LYS A 100 -4.50 -6.69 -14.67
C LYS A 100 -3.50 -6.78 -13.52
N TYR A 101 -3.07 -5.65 -12.97
CA TYR A 101 -2.17 -5.63 -11.80
C TYR A 101 -2.87 -6.15 -10.54
N ILE A 102 -4.13 -5.75 -10.32
CA ILE A 102 -4.94 -6.27 -9.20
C ILE A 102 -5.08 -7.79 -9.32
N ALA A 103 -5.37 -8.30 -10.52
CA ALA A 103 -5.46 -9.74 -10.76
C ALA A 103 -4.13 -10.46 -10.47
N TYR A 104 -2.99 -9.91 -10.93
CA TYR A 104 -1.68 -10.49 -10.65
C TYR A 104 -1.36 -10.54 -9.16
N ILE A 105 -1.62 -9.45 -8.42
CA ILE A 105 -1.44 -9.39 -6.97
C ILE A 105 -2.31 -10.45 -6.29
N LEU A 106 -3.58 -10.58 -6.69
CA LEU A 106 -4.52 -11.53 -6.09
C LEU A 106 -4.11 -12.99 -6.35
N ILE A 107 -3.66 -13.31 -7.56
CA ILE A 107 -3.14 -14.65 -7.91
C ILE A 107 -1.88 -14.96 -7.09
N LEU A 108 -0.93 -14.02 -7.03
CA LEU A 108 0.30 -14.17 -6.25
C LEU A 108 -0.03 -14.44 -4.77
N MET A 109 -0.97 -13.68 -4.22
CA MET A 109 -1.43 -13.83 -2.84
C MET A 109 -2.08 -15.20 -2.60
N GLY A 110 -2.92 -15.66 -3.53
CA GLY A 110 -3.54 -16.98 -3.47
C GLY A 110 -2.51 -18.12 -3.47
N VAL A 111 -1.49 -18.04 -4.34
CA VAL A 111 -0.41 -19.03 -4.40
C VAL A 111 0.41 -19.06 -3.10
N LEU A 112 0.74 -17.88 -2.54
CA LEU A 112 1.44 -17.78 -1.26
C LEU A 112 0.63 -18.37 -0.10
N SER A 113 -0.67 -18.11 -0.07
CA SER A 113 -1.58 -18.67 0.95
C SER A 113 -1.65 -20.21 0.86
N LEU A 114 -1.68 -20.75 -0.36
CA LEU A 114 -1.61 -22.19 -0.64
C LEU A 114 -0.32 -22.82 -0.10
N ILE A 115 0.83 -22.17 -0.32
CA ILE A 115 2.12 -22.63 0.22
C ILE A 115 2.04 -22.69 1.75
N ASN A 116 1.53 -21.63 2.39
CA ASN A 116 1.51 -21.53 3.84
C ASN A 116 0.55 -22.54 4.50
N ASN A 117 -0.62 -22.76 3.90
CA ASN A 117 -1.68 -23.58 4.49
C ASN A 117 -1.64 -25.06 4.08
N ILE A 118 -1.09 -25.40 2.90
CA ILE A 118 -1.09 -26.78 2.38
C ILE A 118 0.34 -27.31 2.24
N ALA A 119 1.25 -26.57 1.61
CA ALA A 119 2.59 -27.09 1.35
C ALA A 119 3.42 -27.22 2.64
N LEU A 120 3.40 -26.21 3.51
CA LEU A 120 4.13 -26.24 4.78
C LEU A 120 3.75 -27.41 5.72
N PRO A 121 2.45 -27.70 5.99
CA PRO A 121 2.11 -28.81 6.87
C PRO A 121 2.48 -30.18 6.29
N ILE A 122 2.40 -30.37 4.97
CA ILE A 122 2.82 -31.63 4.33
C ILE A 122 4.34 -31.79 4.43
N LEU A 123 5.08 -30.70 4.20
CA LEU A 123 6.55 -30.74 4.24
C LEU A 123 7.09 -30.92 5.67
N ARG A 124 6.31 -30.51 6.68
CA ARG A 124 6.63 -30.70 8.11
C ARG A 124 6.75 -32.17 8.51
N ASP A 125 6.02 -33.06 7.85
CA ASP A 125 6.11 -34.51 8.15
C ASP A 125 7.43 -35.13 7.66
N TYR A 126 8.15 -34.46 6.76
CA TYR A 126 9.41 -34.95 6.20
C TYR A 126 10.66 -34.19 6.72
N PHE A 127 10.54 -32.90 7.05
CA PHE A 127 11.67 -32.04 7.43
C PHE A 127 11.43 -31.30 8.75
N ASP A 128 12.53 -30.99 9.48
CA ASP A 128 12.48 -30.17 10.68
C ASP A 128 11.89 -28.77 10.36
N TYR A 129 10.93 -28.35 11.20
CA TYR A 129 10.21 -27.09 11.09
C TYR A 129 11.12 -25.88 10.87
N ARG A 130 12.31 -25.85 11.47
CA ARG A 130 13.26 -24.74 11.32
C ARG A 130 13.77 -24.60 9.90
N ILE A 131 14.12 -25.71 9.25
CA ILE A 131 14.67 -25.70 7.88
C ILE A 131 13.61 -25.21 6.91
N ILE A 132 12.37 -25.68 7.08
CA ILE A 132 11.22 -25.27 6.27
C ILE A 132 11.00 -23.76 6.39
N LEU A 133 11.06 -23.21 7.61
CA LEU A 133 10.87 -21.78 7.84
C LEU A 133 11.96 -20.93 7.15
N TYR A 134 13.23 -21.37 7.19
CA TYR A 134 14.33 -20.69 6.49
C TYR A 134 14.15 -20.72 4.97
N VAL A 135 13.78 -21.87 4.40
CA VAL A 135 13.53 -22.01 2.96
C VAL A 135 12.37 -21.11 2.52
N LYS A 136 11.31 -21.01 3.33
CA LYS A 136 10.20 -20.09 3.08
C LYS A 136 10.70 -18.64 2.97
N SER A 137 11.41 -18.15 3.98
CA SER A 137 11.92 -16.77 3.98
C SER A 137 12.83 -16.49 2.78
N LEU A 138 13.67 -17.45 2.37
CA LEU A 138 14.50 -17.31 1.16
C LEU A 138 13.67 -17.16 -0.11
N ILE A 139 12.59 -17.94 -0.26
CA ILE A 139 11.70 -17.85 -1.42
C ILE A 139 11.01 -16.48 -1.47
N ILE A 140 10.46 -15.99 -0.34
CA ILE A 140 9.85 -14.65 -0.28
C ILE A 140 10.88 -13.59 -0.65
N SER A 141 12.08 -13.62 -0.07
CA SER A 141 13.13 -12.65 -0.39
C SER A 141 13.51 -12.68 -1.87
N PHE A 142 13.66 -13.86 -2.47
CA PHE A 142 13.98 -13.99 -3.89
C PHE A 142 12.89 -13.39 -4.78
N ILE A 143 11.62 -13.66 -4.49
CA ILE A 143 10.47 -13.07 -5.20
C ILE A 143 10.51 -11.54 -5.09
N PHE A 144 10.74 -10.99 -3.90
CA PHE A 144 10.83 -9.53 -3.70
C PHE A 144 11.98 -8.91 -4.50
N ILE A 145 13.16 -9.55 -4.56
CA ILE A 145 14.29 -9.08 -5.34
C ILE A 145 13.95 -9.06 -6.84
N VAL A 146 13.34 -10.13 -7.36
CA VAL A 146 12.93 -10.21 -8.78
C VAL A 146 11.88 -9.14 -9.11
N ILE A 147 10.90 -8.94 -8.24
CA ILE A 147 9.89 -7.89 -8.39
C ILE A 147 10.57 -6.51 -8.40
N GLY A 148 11.46 -6.24 -7.45
CA GLY A 148 12.21 -4.98 -7.37
C GLY A 148 13.03 -4.69 -8.62
N CYS A 149 13.77 -5.70 -9.13
CA CYS A 149 14.51 -5.57 -10.38
C CYS A 149 13.61 -5.34 -11.60
N THR A 150 12.44 -5.99 -11.65
CA THR A 150 11.47 -5.82 -12.75
C THR A 150 10.86 -4.41 -12.74
N LEU A 151 10.55 -3.86 -11.57
CA LEU A 151 10.07 -2.47 -11.39
C LEU A 151 11.09 -1.45 -11.89
N LEU A 152 12.38 -1.63 -11.57
CA LEU A 152 13.45 -0.75 -12.05
C LEU A 152 13.58 -0.77 -13.58
N LYS A 153 13.39 -1.93 -14.23
CA LYS A 153 13.40 -2.03 -15.69
C LYS A 153 12.19 -1.34 -16.33
N SER A 154 11.01 -1.42 -15.70
CA SER A 154 9.77 -0.81 -16.20
C SER A 154 9.89 0.72 -16.33
N LYS A 155 10.53 1.39 -15.36
CA LYS A 155 10.78 2.84 -15.42
C LYS A 155 11.65 3.23 -16.62
N LYS A 156 12.61 2.39 -17.01
CA LYS A 156 13.49 2.64 -18.17
C LYS A 156 12.77 2.49 -19.51
N VAL A 157 11.77 1.60 -19.59
CA VAL A 157 10.93 1.41 -20.78
C VAL A 157 9.97 2.58 -21.00
N SER A 158 9.38 3.13 -19.93
CA SER A 158 8.51 4.32 -20.01
C SER A 158 9.28 5.58 -20.44
N ILE A 159 10.50 5.79 -19.93
CA ILE A 159 11.33 6.95 -20.30
C ILE A 159 11.81 6.86 -21.76
N LYS A 160 12.18 5.66 -22.23
CA LYS A 160 12.62 5.48 -23.63
C LYS A 160 11.47 5.73 -24.63
N LYS A 161 10.25 5.26 -24.32
CA LYS A 161 9.08 5.44 -25.18
C LYS A 161 8.65 6.92 -25.31
N SER A 162 8.82 7.71 -24.25
CA SER A 162 8.55 9.15 -24.28
C SER A 162 9.59 9.95 -25.07
N GLY A 163 10.85 9.46 -25.15
CA GLY A 163 11.89 10.08 -25.97
C GLY A 163 11.73 9.81 -27.46
N ASP A 164 11.32 8.59 -27.81
CA ASP A 164 11.12 8.18 -29.21
C ASP A 164 9.88 8.84 -29.84
N GLU A 165 8.82 9.13 -29.06
CA GLU A 165 7.64 9.89 -29.53
C GLU A 165 7.91 11.39 -29.75
N LEU A 166 8.83 12.00 -28.99
CA LEU A 166 9.20 13.42 -29.16
C LEU A 166 10.03 13.65 -30.43
N CYS A 167 10.97 12.76 -30.75
CA CYS A 167 11.74 12.85 -32.00
C CYS A 167 10.91 12.55 -33.26
N SER A 168 9.80 11.82 -33.13
CA SER A 168 8.93 11.48 -34.27
C SER A 168 7.87 12.55 -34.59
N GLN A 169 7.77 13.61 -33.78
CA GLN A 169 6.88 14.76 -34.02
C GLN A 169 7.62 16.00 -34.58
N GLU A 170 8.94 15.91 -34.74
CA GLU A 170 9.79 16.98 -35.30
C GLU A 170 10.22 16.73 -36.76
N GLU A 171 9.75 15.63 -37.39
CA GLU A 171 9.89 15.33 -38.84
C GLU A 171 8.57 15.52 -39.58
#